data_AF-A0AAU3DHN2-F1
#
_entry.id   AF-A0AAU3DHN2-F1
#
_cell.length_a   1.000
_cell.length_b   1.000
_cell.length_c   1.000
_cell.angle_alpha   90.00
_cell.angle_beta   90.00
_cell.angle_gamma   90.00
#
_symmetry.space_group_name_H-M   'P 1'
#
loop_
_entity.id
_entity.type
_entity.pdbx_description
1 polymer ?
#
loop_
_entity_poly.entity_id
_entity_poly.type
_entity_poly.pdbx_seq_one_letter_code
_entity_poly.pdbx_strand_id
1 'polypeptide(L)'
;MILTRGARVTGAVLSTLLAVIVAGWLIRDAQAANFGQVWRVWALFQDARPTATPATSSTDLVLFVVYVAVAVAALRSTAAASALVVAGVVTIAVRLPGLWTIGNRRMESAYSDDLRSRALICAFVALAAAAAMIITAGAGRRPPADSYERTPSRPGRGAGVLAFLALCAAGSVPMAWDIRQAVRYPEILPDWYVGSDRIAQYLTGPPPGWATVTLFLLCVFAGISAVVRARHARSFGLVAAALLLPGGVFGVARIAHYDLLDHFGDLGGELQLNLLSWIFQLLAALVALIALAVPGPVPAPGPDPWAGGPGPAPFTPPYPGQQPPGYGYPQGGGGFGPPPPPSQPPPGW
;
A
#
# COMPACT_ATOMS: atom_id res chain seq x y z
N MET A 1 15.16 -4.74 -9.63
CA MET A 1 14.92 -6.20 -9.51
C MET A 1 13.49 -6.48 -9.93
N ILE A 2 13.32 -7.52 -10.73
CA ILE A 2 12.05 -7.97 -11.31
C ILE A 2 11.88 -9.44 -10.92
N LEU A 3 10.66 -9.98 -10.91
CA LEU A 3 10.43 -11.39 -10.63
C LEU A 3 10.71 -12.28 -11.84
N THR A 4 11.24 -13.48 -11.59
CA THR A 4 11.29 -14.57 -12.57
C THR A 4 9.88 -15.02 -12.98
N ARG A 5 9.74 -15.64 -14.16
CA ARG A 5 8.44 -16.11 -14.64
C ARG A 5 7.78 -17.09 -13.66
N GLY A 6 8.55 -18.02 -13.09
CA GLY A 6 8.08 -18.96 -12.07
C GLY A 6 7.51 -18.24 -10.84
N ALA A 7 8.29 -17.32 -10.26
CA ALA A 7 7.85 -16.56 -9.09
C ALA A 7 6.60 -15.70 -9.34
N ARG A 8 6.42 -15.20 -10.57
CA ARG A 8 5.20 -14.47 -10.96
C ARG A 8 3.98 -15.36 -10.98
N VAL A 9 4.08 -16.56 -11.55
CA VAL A 9 2.97 -17.53 -11.59
C VAL A 9 2.64 -18.01 -10.18
N THR A 10 3.64 -18.38 -9.38
CA THR A 10 3.43 -18.78 -7.98
C THR A 10 2.77 -17.67 -7.18
N GLY A 11 3.26 -16.44 -7.30
CA GLY A 11 2.65 -15.28 -6.63
C GLY A 11 1.20 -15.03 -7.05
N ALA A 12 0.88 -15.22 -8.33
CA ALA A 12 -0.49 -15.10 -8.83
C ALA A 12 -1.40 -16.20 -8.26
N VAL A 13 -0.94 -17.46 -8.25
CA VAL A 13 -1.69 -18.58 -7.67
C VAL A 13 -1.97 -18.37 -6.18
N LEU A 14 -0.96 -17.96 -5.41
CA LEU A 14 -1.12 -17.68 -3.98
C LEU A 14 -2.11 -16.53 -3.73
N SER A 15 -2.05 -15.47 -4.55
CA SER A 15 -2.98 -14.34 -4.46
C SER A 15 -4.41 -14.76 -4.80
N THR A 16 -4.59 -15.56 -5.86
CA THR A 16 -5.89 -16.10 -6.25
C THR A 16 -6.47 -17.02 -5.16
N LEU A 17 -5.64 -17.87 -4.54
CA LEU A 17 -6.06 -18.71 -3.42
C LEU A 17 -6.62 -17.85 -2.27
N LEU A 18 -5.90 -16.80 -1.86
CA LEU A 18 -6.37 -15.87 -0.83
C LEU A 18 -7.67 -15.18 -1.24
N ALA A 19 -7.79 -14.75 -2.50
CA ALA A 19 -9.01 -14.16 -3.04
C ALA A 19 -10.20 -15.12 -2.95
N VAL A 20 -10.01 -16.41 -3.29
CA VAL A 20 -11.06 -17.45 -3.21
C VAL A 20 -11.49 -17.68 -1.77
N ILE A 21 -10.54 -17.76 -0.83
CA ILE A 21 -10.86 -17.92 0.60
C ILE A 21 -11.74 -16.76 1.06
N VAL A 22 -11.35 -15.51 0.77
CA VAL A 22 -12.14 -14.33 1.15
C VAL A 22 -13.49 -14.29 0.45
N ALA A 23 -13.54 -14.60 -0.84
CA ALA A 23 -14.80 -14.67 -1.59
C ALA A 23 -15.76 -15.69 -0.98
N GLY A 24 -15.28 -16.85 -0.54
CA GLY A 24 -16.09 -17.86 0.13
C GLY A 24 -16.77 -17.31 1.40
N TRP A 25 -16.04 -16.55 2.21
CA TRP A 25 -16.60 -15.91 3.40
C TRP A 25 -17.60 -14.80 3.07
N LEU A 26 -17.31 -13.97 2.06
CA LEU A 26 -18.21 -12.92 1.59
C LEU A 26 -19.53 -13.50 1.04
N ILE A 27 -19.44 -14.57 0.25
CA ILE A 27 -20.61 -15.29 -0.29
C ILE A 27 -21.42 -15.91 0.85
N ARG A 28 -20.77 -16.55 1.83
CA ARG A 28 -21.44 -17.09 3.01
C ARG A 28 -22.24 -16.02 3.74
N ASP A 29 -21.65 -14.86 3.98
CA ASP A 29 -22.32 -13.77 4.70
C ASP A 29 -23.49 -13.19 3.89
N ALA A 30 -23.30 -13.01 2.57
CA ALA A 30 -24.36 -12.56 1.68
C ALA A 30 -25.53 -13.55 1.64
N GLN A 31 -25.28 -14.85 1.67
CA GLN A 31 -26.33 -15.89 1.71
C GLN A 31 -27.01 -15.99 3.08
N ALA A 32 -26.25 -15.86 4.17
CA ALA A 32 -26.79 -16.03 5.52
C ALA A 32 -27.59 -14.81 6.03
N ALA A 33 -27.17 -13.59 5.64
CA ALA A 33 -27.74 -12.36 6.17
C ALA A 33 -28.37 -11.44 5.11
N ASN A 34 -28.30 -11.78 3.82
CA ASN A 34 -28.51 -10.86 2.69
C ASN A 34 -27.44 -9.75 2.64
N PHE A 35 -26.88 -9.50 1.45
CA PHE A 35 -25.83 -8.50 1.23
C PHE A 35 -26.21 -7.11 1.75
N GLY A 36 -27.49 -6.71 1.64
CA GLY A 36 -27.96 -5.42 2.15
C GLY A 36 -27.80 -5.28 3.68
N GLN A 37 -28.03 -6.35 4.45
CA GLN A 37 -27.81 -6.32 5.90
C GLN A 37 -26.33 -6.41 6.25
N VAL A 38 -25.56 -7.21 5.51
CA VAL A 38 -24.09 -7.27 5.67
C VAL A 38 -23.49 -5.87 5.50
N TRP A 39 -23.91 -5.14 4.47
CA TRP A 39 -23.50 -3.75 4.25
C TRP A 39 -23.86 -2.83 5.42
N ARG A 40 -25.09 -2.91 5.94
CA ARG A 40 -25.52 -2.12 7.10
C ARG A 40 -24.72 -2.44 8.36
N VAL A 41 -24.38 -3.71 8.57
CA VAL A 41 -23.53 -4.16 9.68
C VAL A 41 -22.11 -3.61 9.53
N TRP A 42 -21.52 -3.68 8.33
CA TRP A 42 -20.21 -3.06 8.06
C TRP A 42 -20.23 -1.54 8.22
N ALA A 43 -21.36 -0.90 7.89
CA ALA A 43 -21.58 0.51 8.08
C ALA A 43 -21.82 0.91 9.54
N LEU A 44 -21.94 -0.07 10.46
CA LEU A 44 -22.27 0.14 11.87
C LEU A 44 -23.59 0.91 12.07
N PHE A 45 -24.57 0.64 11.22
CA PHE A 45 -25.92 1.18 11.39
C PHE A 45 -26.57 0.55 12.63
N GLN A 46 -27.04 1.38 13.56
CA GLN A 46 -27.66 0.99 14.82
C GLN A 46 -28.98 0.24 14.61
N ASP A 47 -29.65 0.47 13.48
CA ASP A 47 -30.88 -0.20 13.04
C ASP A 47 -30.60 -1.50 12.26
N ALA A 48 -29.33 -1.88 12.06
CA ALA A 48 -29.00 -3.16 11.42
C ALA A 48 -29.51 -4.33 12.29
N ARG A 49 -30.26 -5.24 11.67
CA ARG A 49 -30.82 -6.44 12.30
C ARG A 49 -30.58 -7.63 11.38
N PRO A 50 -29.32 -8.11 11.26
CA PRO A 50 -29.00 -9.21 10.37
C PRO A 50 -29.67 -10.50 10.89
N THR A 51 -30.19 -11.32 9.99
CA THR A 51 -30.77 -12.63 10.32
C THR A 51 -29.73 -13.64 10.83
N ALA A 52 -28.45 -13.41 10.49
CA ALA A 52 -27.31 -14.16 10.98
C ALA A 52 -26.11 -13.25 11.17
N THR A 53 -25.30 -13.49 12.21
CA THR A 53 -24.09 -12.69 12.47
C THR A 53 -23.09 -12.83 11.31
N PRO A 54 -22.71 -11.73 10.64
CA PRO A 54 -21.67 -11.76 9.61
C PRO A 54 -20.32 -12.20 10.20
N ALA A 55 -19.60 -13.04 9.48
CA ALA A 55 -18.26 -13.49 9.84
C ALA A 55 -17.17 -12.53 9.32
N THR A 56 -17.50 -11.71 8.33
CA THR A 56 -16.61 -10.78 7.63
C THR A 56 -16.86 -9.34 8.01
N SER A 57 -15.82 -8.54 7.81
CA SER A 57 -15.80 -7.10 7.93
C SER A 57 -15.64 -6.44 6.56
N SER A 58 -15.78 -5.11 6.51
CA SER A 58 -15.46 -4.34 5.31
C SER A 58 -13.99 -4.48 4.86
N THR A 59 -13.08 -4.81 5.77
CA THR A 59 -11.68 -5.11 5.46
C THR A 59 -11.58 -6.32 4.54
N ASP A 60 -12.44 -7.33 4.71
CA ASP A 60 -12.44 -8.52 3.85
C ASP A 60 -12.80 -8.18 2.39
N LEU A 61 -13.74 -7.25 2.19
CA LEU A 61 -14.06 -6.74 0.85
C LEU A 61 -12.83 -6.08 0.20
N VAL A 62 -12.09 -5.26 0.96
CA VAL A 62 -10.85 -4.64 0.47
C VAL A 62 -9.78 -5.69 0.19
N LEU A 63 -9.60 -6.67 1.07
CA LEU A 63 -8.62 -7.74 0.88
C LEU A 63 -8.91 -8.56 -0.38
N PHE A 64 -10.19 -8.85 -0.66
CA PHE A 64 -10.58 -9.50 -1.92
C PHE A 64 -10.09 -8.71 -3.13
N VAL A 65 -10.37 -7.40 -3.18
CA VAL A 65 -9.93 -6.52 -4.27
C VAL A 65 -8.40 -6.46 -4.36
N VAL A 66 -7.71 -6.34 -3.23
CA VAL A 66 -6.24 -6.32 -3.16
C VAL A 66 -5.66 -7.62 -3.69
N TYR A 67 -6.15 -8.79 -3.29
CA TYR A 67 -5.65 -10.08 -3.76
C TYR A 67 -5.87 -10.27 -5.26
N VAL A 68 -7.02 -9.88 -5.79
CA VAL A 68 -7.29 -9.89 -7.24
C VAL A 68 -6.33 -8.95 -7.97
N ALA A 69 -6.15 -7.73 -7.48
CA ALA A 69 -5.22 -6.76 -8.07
C ALA A 69 -3.77 -7.24 -8.02
N VAL A 70 -3.35 -7.90 -6.94
CA VAL A 70 -2.01 -8.46 -6.77
C VAL A 70 -1.81 -9.66 -7.67
N ALA A 71 -2.82 -10.52 -7.86
CA ALA A 71 -2.76 -11.63 -8.83
C ALA A 71 -2.53 -11.09 -10.26
N VAL A 72 -3.28 -10.06 -10.66
CA VAL A 72 -3.09 -9.39 -11.95
C VAL A 72 -1.72 -8.72 -12.04
N ALA A 73 -1.31 -8.00 -10.99
CA ALA A 73 -0.01 -7.33 -10.93
C ALA A 73 1.16 -8.32 -11.00
N ALA A 74 1.04 -9.49 -10.37
CA ALA A 74 2.03 -10.55 -10.44
C ALA A 74 2.28 -10.97 -11.89
N LEU A 75 1.21 -11.11 -12.69
CA LEU A 75 1.28 -11.55 -14.09
C LEU A 75 1.60 -10.43 -15.08
N ARG A 76 1.32 -9.16 -14.75
CA ARG A 76 1.37 -8.05 -15.73
C ARG A 76 2.29 -6.88 -15.36
N SER A 77 2.71 -6.76 -14.11
CA SER A 77 3.43 -5.59 -13.61
C SER A 77 4.88 -5.91 -13.22
N THR A 78 5.75 -4.92 -13.38
CA THR A 78 7.14 -4.96 -12.88
C THR A 78 7.19 -4.78 -11.36
N ALA A 79 6.14 -4.22 -10.75
CA ALA A 79 6.00 -4.01 -9.31
C ALA A 79 5.55 -5.28 -8.54
N ALA A 80 5.44 -6.42 -9.22
CA ALA A 80 4.95 -7.69 -8.68
C ALA A 80 5.57 -8.08 -7.34
N ALA A 81 6.90 -7.97 -7.18
CA ALA A 81 7.56 -8.32 -5.92
C ALA A 81 7.05 -7.48 -4.75
N SER A 82 6.95 -6.16 -4.91
CA SER A 82 6.44 -5.28 -3.85
C SER A 82 4.96 -5.50 -3.57
N ALA A 83 4.16 -5.83 -4.59
CA ALA A 83 2.74 -6.14 -4.45
C ALA A 83 2.52 -7.43 -3.65
N LEU A 84 3.32 -8.47 -3.93
CA LEU A 84 3.29 -9.73 -3.17
C LEU A 84 3.70 -9.52 -1.71
N VAL A 85 4.76 -8.73 -1.45
CA VAL A 85 5.20 -8.45 -0.08
C VAL A 85 4.13 -7.70 0.70
N VAL A 86 3.58 -6.60 0.18
CA VAL A 86 2.55 -5.85 0.92
C VAL A 86 1.31 -6.70 1.16
N ALA A 87 0.86 -7.48 0.18
CA ALA A 87 -0.27 -8.38 0.35
C ALA A 87 0.01 -9.40 1.45
N GLY A 88 1.17 -10.07 1.42
CA GLY A 88 1.57 -11.01 2.46
C GLY A 88 1.65 -10.39 3.85
N VAL A 89 2.27 -9.20 3.99
CA VAL A 89 2.36 -8.48 5.26
C VAL A 89 0.97 -8.14 5.81
N VAL A 90 0.09 -7.61 4.96
CA VAL A 90 -1.29 -7.27 5.35
C VAL A 90 -2.08 -8.53 5.72
N THR A 91 -1.97 -9.62 4.95
CA THR A 91 -2.62 -10.88 5.28
C THR A 91 -2.17 -11.40 6.64
N ILE A 92 -0.87 -11.40 6.92
CA ILE A 92 -0.34 -11.82 8.23
C ILE A 92 -0.92 -10.93 9.31
N ALA A 93 -0.86 -9.61 9.16
CA ALA A 93 -1.33 -8.72 10.19
C ALA A 93 -2.85 -8.86 10.44
N VAL A 94 -3.67 -9.10 9.42
CA VAL A 94 -5.12 -9.26 9.60
C VAL A 94 -5.48 -10.64 10.15
N ARG A 95 -4.79 -11.70 9.71
CA ARG A 95 -5.20 -13.09 10.01
C ARG A 95 -4.49 -13.71 11.22
N LEU A 96 -3.34 -13.18 11.61
CA LEU A 96 -2.55 -13.69 12.74
C LEU A 96 -3.36 -13.68 14.05
N PRO A 97 -4.10 -12.60 14.39
CA PRO A 97 -4.93 -12.61 15.60
C PRO A 97 -5.98 -13.70 15.67
N GLY A 98 -6.50 -14.15 14.51
CA GLY A 98 -7.46 -15.24 14.45
C GLY A 98 -6.99 -16.52 15.15
N LEU A 99 -5.67 -16.74 15.23
CA LEU A 99 -5.10 -17.94 15.88
C LEU A 99 -5.37 -18.01 17.37
N TRP A 100 -5.51 -16.87 18.06
CA TRP A 100 -5.80 -16.84 19.49
C TRP A 100 -7.18 -16.26 19.81
N THR A 101 -7.83 -15.54 18.89
CA THR A 101 -9.14 -14.93 19.17
C THR A 101 -10.34 -15.82 18.81
N ILE A 102 -10.23 -16.70 17.81
CA ILE A 102 -11.35 -17.59 17.39
C ILE A 102 -11.76 -18.57 18.51
N GLY A 103 -10.82 -18.89 19.40
CA GLY A 103 -11.01 -19.76 20.55
C GLY A 103 -11.79 -19.15 21.72
N ASN A 104 -11.99 -17.84 21.75
CA ASN A 104 -12.52 -17.15 22.93
C ASN A 104 -14.03 -17.45 23.16
N ARG A 105 -14.48 -17.34 24.42
CA ARG A 105 -15.86 -17.64 24.84
C ARG A 105 -16.89 -16.77 24.13
N ARG A 106 -16.52 -15.53 23.77
CA ARG A 106 -17.40 -14.67 22.96
C ARG A 106 -17.60 -15.22 21.54
N MET A 107 -16.58 -15.85 20.95
CA MET A 107 -16.71 -16.48 19.62
C MET A 107 -17.57 -17.74 19.70
N GLU A 108 -17.45 -18.50 20.80
CA GLU A 108 -18.31 -19.66 21.10
C GLU A 108 -19.79 -19.29 21.16
N SER A 109 -20.11 -18.15 21.77
CA SER A 109 -21.51 -17.72 21.87
C SER A 109 -22.05 -17.12 20.57
N ALA A 110 -21.18 -16.56 19.72
CA ALA A 110 -21.57 -15.87 18.49
C ALA A 110 -21.61 -16.78 17.24
N TYR A 111 -20.80 -17.84 17.20
CA TYR A 111 -20.61 -18.68 16.01
C TYR A 111 -20.56 -20.17 16.37
N SER A 112 -21.05 -21.02 15.46
CA SER A 112 -20.96 -22.47 15.63
C SER A 112 -19.53 -22.99 15.54
N ASP A 113 -19.27 -24.14 16.18
CA ASP A 113 -17.95 -24.77 16.18
C ASP A 113 -17.46 -25.17 14.78
N ASP A 114 -18.36 -25.58 13.88
CA ASP A 114 -18.02 -25.85 12.48
C ASP A 114 -17.50 -24.59 11.77
N LEU A 115 -18.16 -23.43 11.97
CA LEU A 115 -17.71 -22.17 11.37
C LEU A 115 -16.36 -21.71 11.93
N ARG A 116 -16.19 -21.82 13.25
CA ARG A 116 -14.92 -21.48 13.93
C ARG A 116 -13.78 -22.37 13.45
N SER A 117 -14.02 -23.67 13.32
CA SER A 117 -13.03 -24.63 12.81
C SER A 117 -12.61 -24.31 11.38
N ARG A 118 -13.59 -24.00 10.50
CA ARG A 118 -13.31 -23.56 9.12
C ARG A 118 -12.55 -22.24 9.09
N ALA A 119 -12.89 -21.28 9.95
CA ALA A 119 -12.19 -20.00 10.05
C ALA A 119 -10.73 -20.18 10.47
N LEU A 120 -10.47 -21.05 11.45
CA LEU A 120 -9.13 -21.36 11.92
C LEU A 120 -8.29 -22.07 10.85
N ILE A 121 -8.88 -23.03 10.12
CA ILE A 121 -8.21 -23.65 8.95
C ILE A 121 -7.89 -22.59 7.89
N CYS A 122 -8.86 -21.73 7.54
CA CYS A 122 -8.63 -20.65 6.57
C CYS A 122 -7.54 -19.68 7.04
N ALA A 123 -7.45 -19.39 8.34
CA ALA A 123 -6.42 -18.53 8.91
C ALA A 123 -5.03 -19.16 8.73
N PHE A 124 -4.85 -20.45 9.06
CA PHE A 124 -3.59 -21.15 8.83
C PHE A 124 -3.19 -21.18 7.34
N VAL A 125 -4.13 -21.49 6.45
CA VAL A 125 -3.88 -21.49 5.00
C VAL A 125 -3.51 -20.08 4.53
N ALA A 126 -4.20 -19.05 5.01
CA ALA A 126 -3.93 -17.67 4.65
C ALA A 126 -2.55 -17.20 5.14
N LEU A 127 -2.15 -17.57 6.35
CA LEU A 127 -0.83 -17.27 6.92
C LEU A 127 0.29 -17.98 6.16
N ALA A 128 0.11 -19.27 5.83
CA ALA A 128 1.05 -20.03 5.03
C ALA A 128 1.21 -19.43 3.62
N ALA A 129 0.09 -19.09 2.97
CA ALA A 129 0.10 -18.44 1.66
C ALA A 129 0.78 -17.07 1.71
N ALA A 130 0.53 -16.28 2.75
CA ALA A 130 1.16 -14.98 2.95
C ALA A 130 2.68 -15.07 3.16
N ALA A 131 3.14 -16.00 3.99
CA ALA A 131 4.56 -16.28 4.16
C ALA A 131 5.20 -16.73 2.82
N ALA A 132 4.53 -17.62 2.10
CA ALA A 132 4.97 -18.06 0.78
C ALA A 132 5.03 -16.91 -0.25
N MET A 133 4.12 -15.93 -0.20
CA MET A 133 4.17 -14.73 -1.06
C MET A 133 5.40 -13.88 -0.78
N ILE A 134 5.74 -13.67 0.50
CA ILE A 134 6.94 -12.91 0.90
C ILE A 134 8.21 -13.64 0.47
N ILE A 135 8.28 -14.95 0.71
CA ILE A 135 9.41 -15.80 0.29
C ILE A 135 9.56 -15.78 -1.24
N THR A 136 8.47 -15.98 -1.97
CA THR A 136 8.44 -15.92 -3.46
C THR A 136 8.92 -14.57 -3.96
N ALA A 137 8.52 -13.48 -3.30
CA ALA A 137 8.93 -12.13 -3.67
C ALA A 137 10.40 -11.81 -3.34
N GLY A 138 11.00 -12.52 -2.37
CA GLY A 138 12.41 -12.42 -2.01
C GLY A 138 13.29 -13.29 -2.89
N ALA A 139 13.03 -14.59 -2.91
CA ALA A 139 13.80 -15.61 -3.65
C ALA A 139 13.64 -15.49 -5.17
N GLY A 140 12.48 -15.00 -5.65
CA GLY A 140 12.19 -14.86 -7.08
C GLY A 140 12.80 -13.64 -7.75
N ARG A 141 13.60 -12.82 -7.05
CA ARG A 141 14.17 -11.58 -7.60
C ARG A 141 15.32 -11.88 -8.55
N ARG A 142 15.29 -11.24 -9.72
CA ARG A 142 16.41 -11.17 -10.66
C ARG A 142 16.79 -9.72 -10.99
N PRO A 143 18.06 -9.45 -11.34
CA PRO A 143 18.44 -8.19 -11.96
C PRO A 143 17.74 -8.03 -13.33
N PRO A 144 17.54 -6.79 -13.80
CA PRO A 144 17.16 -6.54 -15.19
C PRO A 144 18.23 -7.12 -16.11
N ALA A 145 17.82 -7.71 -17.24
CA ALA A 145 18.73 -8.27 -18.22
C ALA A 145 19.53 -7.16 -18.92
N ASP A 146 18.84 -6.08 -19.31
CA ASP A 146 19.41 -4.93 -20.01
C ASP A 146 18.81 -3.60 -19.53
N SER A 147 19.42 -2.48 -19.93
CA SER A 147 18.97 -1.11 -19.61
C SER A 147 17.59 -0.75 -20.17
N TYR A 148 17.13 -1.46 -21.22
CA TYR A 148 15.80 -1.30 -21.80
C TYR A 148 14.71 -2.06 -21.04
N GLU A 149 15.07 -2.98 -20.14
CA GLU A 149 14.09 -3.74 -19.37
C GLU A 149 13.42 -2.84 -18.31
N ARG A 150 12.10 -2.67 -18.42
CA ARG A 150 11.33 -1.74 -17.59
C ARG A 150 11.40 -2.14 -16.12
N THR A 151 11.88 -1.24 -15.27
CA THR A 151 11.89 -1.42 -13.80
C THR A 151 10.67 -0.77 -13.13
N PRO A 152 10.35 -1.10 -11.87
CA PRO A 152 9.27 -0.44 -11.14
C PRO A 152 9.48 1.08 -11.09
N SER A 153 8.45 1.83 -11.48
CA SER A 153 8.48 3.30 -11.46
C SER A 153 8.54 3.83 -10.03
N ARG A 154 9.23 4.96 -9.86
CA ARG A 154 9.25 5.70 -8.60
C ARG A 154 8.11 6.72 -8.60
N PRO A 155 7.56 7.10 -7.43
CA PRO A 155 6.66 8.24 -7.34
C PRO A 155 7.33 9.52 -7.86
N GLY A 156 6.54 10.41 -8.48
CA GLY A 156 6.95 11.79 -8.75
C GLY A 156 7.19 12.56 -7.44
N ARG A 157 7.95 13.66 -7.47
CA ARG A 157 8.25 14.45 -6.25
C ARG A 157 6.96 14.94 -5.56
N GLY A 158 6.08 15.64 -6.30
CA GLY A 158 4.81 16.13 -5.77
C GLY A 158 3.89 15.00 -5.30
N ALA A 159 3.75 13.95 -6.11
CA ALA A 159 2.97 12.77 -5.75
C ALA A 159 3.47 12.08 -4.47
N GLY A 160 4.79 11.99 -4.28
CA GLY A 160 5.40 11.41 -3.07
C GLY A 160 5.10 12.22 -1.82
N VAL A 161 5.18 13.55 -1.89
CA VAL A 161 4.83 14.45 -0.78
C VAL A 161 3.34 14.39 -0.47
N LEU A 162 2.48 14.46 -1.49
CA LEU A 162 1.03 14.35 -1.32
C LEU A 162 0.64 13.00 -0.68
N ALA A 163 1.20 11.90 -1.15
CA ALA A 163 0.97 10.58 -0.58
C ALA A 163 1.47 10.49 0.87
N PHE A 164 2.63 11.07 1.19
CA PHE A 164 3.13 11.13 2.57
C PHE A 164 2.15 11.88 3.48
N LEU A 165 1.77 13.10 3.11
CA LEU A 165 0.86 13.92 3.91
C LEU A 165 -0.50 13.23 4.08
N ALA A 166 -1.07 12.74 2.97
CA ALA A 166 -2.39 12.12 2.98
C ALA A 166 -2.40 10.81 3.80
N LEU A 167 -1.44 9.90 3.60
CA LEU A 167 -1.39 8.63 4.31
C LEU A 167 -1.05 8.81 5.79
N CYS A 168 -0.04 9.61 6.12
CA CYS A 168 0.35 9.84 7.51
C CYS A 168 -0.78 10.54 8.28
N ALA A 169 -1.41 11.57 7.70
CA ALA A 169 -2.50 12.26 8.36
C ALA A 169 -3.74 11.36 8.50
N ALA A 170 -4.17 10.69 7.43
CA ALA A 170 -5.32 9.79 7.46
C ALA A 170 -5.13 8.61 8.43
N GLY A 171 -3.93 8.02 8.47
CA GLY A 171 -3.60 6.93 9.39
C GLY A 171 -3.47 7.40 10.85
N SER A 172 -3.06 8.65 11.08
CA SER A 172 -2.95 9.21 12.44
C SER A 172 -4.31 9.47 13.08
N VAL A 173 -5.35 9.79 12.29
CA VAL A 173 -6.69 10.05 12.82
C VAL A 173 -7.28 8.86 13.60
N PRO A 174 -7.39 7.63 13.04
CA PRO A 174 -7.92 6.50 13.80
C PRO A 174 -7.01 6.17 14.99
N MET A 175 -5.69 6.32 14.86
CA MET A 175 -4.75 6.14 15.97
C MET A 175 -4.98 7.16 17.10
N ALA A 176 -5.29 8.41 16.78
CA ALA A 176 -5.59 9.44 17.78
C ALA A 176 -6.90 9.15 18.52
N TRP A 177 -7.93 8.66 17.81
CA TRP A 177 -9.15 8.14 18.44
C TRP A 177 -8.85 6.95 19.35
N ASP A 178 -7.95 6.05 18.93
CA ASP A 178 -7.55 4.88 19.71
C ASP A 178 -6.81 5.26 21.00
N ILE A 179 -5.85 6.19 20.91
CA ILE A 179 -5.15 6.74 22.08
C ILE A 179 -6.14 7.40 23.04
N ARG A 180 -7.12 8.14 22.52
CA ARG A 180 -8.17 8.73 23.35
C ARG A 180 -9.00 7.65 24.05
N GLN A 181 -9.41 6.60 23.35
CA GLN A 181 -10.14 5.48 23.95
C GLN A 181 -9.32 4.81 25.04
N ALA A 182 -8.01 4.63 24.81
CA ALA A 182 -7.09 4.09 25.79
C ALA A 182 -6.99 4.92 27.08
N VAL A 183 -7.02 6.25 26.95
CA VAL A 183 -7.01 7.16 28.10
C VAL A 183 -8.36 7.14 28.84
N ARG A 184 -9.48 7.03 28.10
CA ARG A 184 -10.83 7.07 28.68
C ARG A 184 -11.23 5.76 29.37
N TYR A 185 -10.77 4.64 28.84
CA TYR A 185 -11.13 3.29 29.27
C TYR A 185 -9.88 2.39 29.35
N PRO A 186 -8.96 2.64 30.29
CA PRO A 186 -7.71 1.87 30.40
C PRO A 186 -7.94 0.38 30.71
N GLU A 187 -9.05 0.04 31.36
CA GLU A 187 -9.40 -1.33 31.78
C GLU A 187 -9.74 -2.28 30.62
N ILE A 188 -10.13 -1.75 29.46
CA ILE A 188 -10.41 -2.55 28.26
C ILE A 188 -9.22 -2.59 27.28
N LEU A 189 -8.14 -1.89 27.58
CA LEU A 189 -7.06 -1.67 26.63
C LEU A 189 -6.34 -2.95 26.19
N PRO A 190 -5.95 -3.87 27.09
CA PRO A 190 -5.30 -5.12 26.67
C PRO A 190 -6.20 -5.93 25.73
N ASP A 191 -7.49 -6.00 26.08
CA ASP A 191 -8.54 -6.70 25.37
C ASP A 191 -8.82 -6.09 23.98
N TRP A 192 -8.65 -4.78 23.84
CA TRP A 192 -8.86 -4.06 22.58
C TRP A 192 -7.79 -4.38 21.53
N TYR A 193 -6.55 -4.61 21.96
CA TYR A 193 -5.41 -4.92 21.07
C TYR A 193 -5.21 -6.41 20.86
N VAL A 194 -5.32 -7.22 21.91
CA VAL A 194 -5.09 -8.66 21.82
C VAL A 194 -6.39 -9.41 21.52
N GLY A 195 -7.55 -8.81 21.76
CA GLY A 195 -8.83 -9.50 21.68
C GLY A 195 -9.13 -10.27 22.96
N SER A 196 -10.39 -10.25 23.37
CA SER A 196 -10.87 -10.96 24.56
C SER A 196 -12.37 -11.25 24.44
N ASP A 197 -12.95 -11.83 25.49
CA ASP A 197 -14.39 -12.02 25.60
C ASP A 197 -15.19 -10.69 25.67
N ARG A 198 -14.54 -9.58 26.03
CA ARG A 198 -15.19 -8.28 26.25
C ARG A 198 -15.37 -7.45 24.97
N ILE A 199 -14.59 -7.72 23.94
CA ILE A 199 -14.58 -6.92 22.69
C ILE A 199 -15.31 -7.66 21.58
N ALA A 200 -16.25 -6.98 20.93
CA ALA A 200 -16.89 -7.49 19.73
C ALA A 200 -15.91 -7.40 18.55
N GLN A 201 -15.72 -8.49 17.84
CA GLN A 201 -14.98 -8.52 16.58
C GLN A 201 -15.62 -9.54 15.63
N TYR A 202 -15.29 -9.42 14.35
CA TYR A 202 -15.75 -10.36 13.33
C TYR A 202 -14.93 -11.66 13.39
N LEU A 203 -15.54 -12.79 13.02
CA LEU A 203 -14.88 -14.11 13.06
C LEU A 203 -13.56 -14.14 12.26
N THR A 204 -13.52 -13.46 11.13
CA THR A 204 -12.34 -13.39 10.27
C THR A 204 -11.49 -12.13 10.49
N GLY A 205 -12.01 -11.16 11.26
CA GLY A 205 -11.36 -9.87 11.51
C GLY A 205 -10.40 -9.90 12.70
N PRO A 206 -9.36 -9.05 12.70
CA PRO A 206 -8.51 -8.85 13.85
C PRO A 206 -9.22 -8.03 14.94
N PRO A 207 -8.68 -8.01 16.18
CA PRO A 207 -9.09 -7.06 17.20
C PRO A 207 -9.03 -5.61 16.68
N PRO A 208 -9.97 -4.73 17.07
CA PRO A 208 -10.05 -3.37 16.54
C PRO A 208 -8.78 -2.53 16.76
N GLY A 209 -8.16 -2.59 17.95
CA GLY A 209 -6.93 -1.85 18.24
C GLY A 209 -5.75 -2.36 17.42
N TRP A 210 -5.65 -3.69 17.27
CA TRP A 210 -4.64 -4.31 16.42
C TRP A 210 -4.75 -3.85 14.96
N ALA A 211 -5.98 -3.83 14.44
CA ALA A 211 -6.26 -3.34 13.09
C ALA A 211 -5.82 -1.88 12.92
N THR A 212 -6.15 -1.03 13.89
CA THR A 212 -5.84 0.40 13.88
C THR A 212 -4.33 0.65 13.90
N VAL A 213 -3.60 -0.01 14.80
CA VAL A 213 -2.13 0.12 14.90
C VAL A 213 -1.45 -0.40 13.64
N THR A 214 -1.88 -1.56 13.13
CA THR A 214 -1.35 -2.13 11.89
C THR A 214 -1.54 -1.17 10.71
N LEU A 215 -2.75 -0.61 10.57
CA LEU A 215 -3.08 0.32 9.50
C LEU A 215 -2.27 1.62 9.62
N PHE A 216 -2.14 2.16 10.83
CA PHE A 216 -1.31 3.34 11.11
C PHE A 216 0.14 3.09 10.70
N LEU A 217 0.75 1.99 11.15
CA LEU A 217 2.13 1.64 10.82
C LEU A 217 2.33 1.45 9.32
N LEU A 218 1.36 0.80 8.64
CA LEU A 218 1.38 0.63 7.19
C LEU A 218 1.32 2.00 6.46
N CYS A 219 0.46 2.91 6.93
CA CYS A 219 0.32 4.25 6.37
C CYS A 219 1.59 5.08 6.55
N VAL A 220 2.19 5.06 7.74
CA VAL A 220 3.45 5.77 8.03
C VAL A 220 4.59 5.18 7.19
N PHE A 221 4.72 3.85 7.15
CA PHE A 221 5.74 3.18 6.33
C PHE A 221 5.58 3.54 4.85
N ALA A 222 4.35 3.46 4.31
CA ALA A 222 4.07 3.79 2.92
C ALA A 222 4.31 5.28 2.62
N GLY A 223 3.91 6.17 3.53
CA GLY A 223 4.12 7.61 3.40
C GLY A 223 5.60 7.98 3.38
N ILE A 224 6.38 7.49 4.37
CA ILE A 224 7.83 7.72 4.41
C ILE A 224 8.49 7.13 3.15
N SER A 225 8.09 5.93 2.74
CA SER A 225 8.57 5.32 1.49
C SER A 225 8.27 6.18 0.27
N ALA A 226 7.12 6.85 0.24
CA ALA A 226 6.72 7.72 -0.87
C ALA A 226 7.57 9.01 -0.93
N VAL A 227 7.85 9.65 0.20
CA VAL A 227 8.66 10.88 0.24
C VAL A 227 10.12 10.62 -0.13
N VAL A 228 10.69 9.48 0.28
CA VAL A 228 12.04 9.04 -0.14
C VAL A 228 12.04 8.42 -1.54
N ARG A 229 10.89 8.34 -2.20
CA ARG A 229 10.68 7.84 -3.57
C ARG A 229 11.15 6.40 -3.76
N ALA A 230 10.92 5.56 -2.76
CA ALA A 230 11.23 4.13 -2.81
C ALA A 230 10.41 3.44 -3.91
N ARG A 231 11.01 2.45 -4.59
CA ARG A 231 10.35 1.71 -5.69
C ARG A 231 9.13 0.90 -5.23
N HIS A 232 9.07 0.52 -3.95
CA HIS A 232 7.95 -0.21 -3.36
C HIS A 232 6.83 0.70 -2.83
N ALA A 233 7.07 2.02 -2.75
CA ALA A 233 6.15 2.98 -2.14
C ALA A 233 4.76 2.97 -2.79
N ARG A 234 4.70 2.77 -4.12
CA ARG A 234 3.43 2.73 -4.85
C ARG A 234 2.54 1.57 -4.40
N SER A 235 3.08 0.35 -4.37
CA SER A 235 2.31 -0.84 -3.98
C SER A 235 1.85 -0.74 -2.52
N PHE A 236 2.75 -0.33 -1.62
CA PHE A 236 2.42 -0.14 -0.22
C PHE A 236 1.39 0.96 0.01
N GLY A 237 1.55 2.11 -0.63
CA GLY A 237 0.62 3.24 -0.47
C GLY A 237 -0.74 3.00 -1.11
N LEU A 238 -0.83 2.30 -2.24
CA LEU A 238 -2.13 1.93 -2.84
C LEU A 238 -2.90 0.97 -1.93
N VAL A 239 -2.22 -0.02 -1.33
CA VAL A 239 -2.88 -0.95 -0.39
C VAL A 239 -3.25 -0.24 0.92
N ALA A 240 -2.38 0.62 1.46
CA ALA A 240 -2.68 1.41 2.65
C ALA A 240 -3.91 2.32 2.44
N ALA A 241 -3.95 3.03 1.31
CA ALA A 241 -5.07 3.90 0.96
C ALA A 241 -6.36 3.10 0.73
N ALA A 242 -6.27 1.93 0.09
CA ALA A 242 -7.42 1.04 -0.08
C ALA A 242 -7.99 0.55 1.28
N LEU A 243 -7.12 0.23 2.24
CA LEU A 243 -7.53 -0.17 3.60
C LEU A 243 -8.10 0.98 4.42
N LEU A 244 -7.77 2.24 4.11
CA LEU A 244 -8.38 3.42 4.74
C LEU A 244 -9.80 3.70 4.20
N LEU A 245 -10.10 3.34 2.95
CA LEU A 245 -11.37 3.68 2.30
C LEU A 245 -12.62 3.25 3.07
N PRO A 246 -12.72 2.01 3.61
CA PRO A 246 -13.92 1.59 4.34
C PRO A 246 -14.28 2.54 5.48
N GLY A 247 -13.31 2.99 6.28
CA GLY A 247 -13.58 3.89 7.41
C GLY A 247 -14.27 5.18 6.98
N GLY A 248 -13.74 5.82 5.92
CA GLY A 248 -14.32 7.03 5.36
C GLY A 248 -15.65 6.80 4.65
N VAL A 249 -15.75 5.78 3.80
CA VAL A 249 -16.98 5.46 3.04
C VAL A 249 -18.14 5.12 3.98
N PHE A 250 -17.92 4.25 4.95
CA PHE A 250 -18.97 3.88 5.92
C PHE A 250 -19.26 4.99 6.93
N GLY A 251 -18.27 5.83 7.24
CA GLY A 251 -18.50 7.08 7.98
C GLY A 251 -19.44 8.03 7.25
N VAL A 252 -19.19 8.29 5.96
CA VAL A 252 -20.07 9.15 5.13
C VAL A 252 -21.43 8.51 4.91
N ALA A 253 -21.50 7.18 4.72
CA ALA A 253 -22.77 6.48 4.64
C ALA A 253 -23.61 6.64 5.92
N ARG A 254 -22.97 6.62 7.11
CA ARG A 254 -23.65 6.91 8.39
C ARG A 254 -24.12 8.36 8.48
N ILE A 255 -23.30 9.30 8.04
CA ILE A 255 -23.67 10.72 8.00
C ILE A 255 -24.95 10.92 7.19
N ALA A 256 -25.01 10.31 6.01
CA ALA A 256 -26.17 10.39 5.13
C ALA A 256 -27.38 9.61 5.65
N HIS A 257 -27.18 8.44 6.27
CA HIS A 257 -28.29 7.61 6.74
C HIS A 257 -28.97 8.17 7.99
N TYR A 258 -28.26 8.93 8.82
CA TYR A 258 -28.79 9.53 10.05
C TYR A 258 -28.97 11.05 9.97
N ASP A 259 -28.90 11.63 8.77
CA ASP A 259 -29.05 13.08 8.54
C ASP A 259 -28.21 13.94 9.50
N LEU A 260 -26.96 13.50 9.75
CA LEU A 260 -26.11 14.09 10.78
C LEU A 260 -25.57 15.47 10.41
N LEU A 261 -25.58 15.83 9.12
CA LEU A 261 -25.18 17.17 8.67
C LEU A 261 -26.25 18.22 8.94
N ASP A 262 -27.52 17.86 8.83
CA ASP A 262 -28.64 18.78 9.05
C ASP A 262 -28.68 19.26 10.51
N HIS A 263 -28.26 18.38 11.42
CA HIS A 263 -28.21 18.64 12.86
C HIS A 263 -26.79 18.95 13.36
N PHE A 264 -25.82 19.22 12.48
CA PHE A 264 -24.40 19.30 12.84
C PHE A 264 -24.13 20.26 14.00
N GLY A 265 -24.79 21.42 14.00
CA GLY A 265 -24.67 22.44 15.04
C GLY A 265 -25.18 22.00 16.42
N ASP A 266 -26.12 21.05 16.45
CA ASP A 266 -26.74 20.54 17.67
C ASP A 266 -25.98 19.33 18.25
N LEU A 267 -25.07 18.73 17.48
CA LEU A 267 -24.25 17.61 17.93
C LEU A 267 -23.19 18.07 18.94
N GLY A 268 -22.90 17.23 19.94
CA GLY A 268 -21.76 17.46 20.82
C GLY A 268 -20.44 17.52 20.04
N GLY A 269 -19.49 18.35 20.49
CA GLY A 269 -18.23 18.59 19.77
C GLY A 269 -17.42 17.33 19.44
N GLU A 270 -17.50 16.29 20.29
CA GLU A 270 -16.91 14.97 20.01
C GLU A 270 -17.48 14.33 18.74
N LEU A 271 -18.81 14.38 18.58
CA LEU A 271 -19.47 13.79 17.42
C LEU A 271 -19.19 14.61 16.17
N GLN A 272 -19.21 15.96 16.26
CA GLN A 272 -18.78 16.84 15.17
C GLN A 272 -17.37 16.49 14.67
N LEU A 273 -16.40 16.35 15.58
CA LEU A 273 -15.03 15.95 15.25
C LEU A 273 -14.96 14.56 14.61
N ASN A 274 -15.80 13.63 15.05
CA ASN A 274 -15.87 12.29 14.47
C ASN A 274 -16.43 12.30 13.03
N LEU A 275 -17.45 13.13 12.75
CA LEU A 275 -17.96 13.30 11.37
C LEU A 275 -16.90 13.91 10.45
N LEU A 276 -16.23 14.97 10.91
CA LEU A 276 -15.12 15.59 10.17
C LEU A 276 -13.98 14.61 9.93
N SER A 277 -13.67 13.75 10.92
CA SER A 277 -12.67 12.70 10.79
C SER A 277 -12.99 11.73 9.65
N TRP A 278 -14.25 11.28 9.53
CA TRP A 278 -14.67 10.38 8.45
C TRP A 278 -14.57 11.02 7.07
N ILE A 279 -15.01 12.27 6.92
CA ILE A 279 -14.91 13.02 5.66
C ILE A 279 -13.43 13.22 5.29
N PHE A 280 -12.61 13.65 6.26
CA PHE A 280 -11.18 13.84 6.06
C PHE A 280 -10.49 12.54 5.64
N GLN A 281 -10.77 11.43 6.32
CA GLN A 281 -10.20 10.12 5.98
C GLN A 281 -10.55 9.68 4.56
N LEU A 282 -11.81 9.87 4.15
CA LEU A 282 -12.25 9.55 2.78
C LEU A 282 -11.46 10.38 1.75
N LEU A 283 -11.42 11.70 1.93
CA LEU A 283 -10.72 12.60 1.01
C LEU A 283 -9.23 12.29 0.95
N ALA A 284 -8.57 12.11 2.10
CA ALA A 284 -7.15 11.81 2.16
C ALA A 284 -6.82 10.44 1.54
N ALA A 285 -7.65 9.41 1.76
CA ALA A 285 -7.48 8.11 1.10
C ALA A 285 -7.61 8.22 -0.43
N LEU A 286 -8.59 8.98 -0.92
CA LEU A 286 -8.76 9.24 -2.35
C LEU A 286 -7.57 10.02 -2.94
N VAL A 287 -7.09 11.05 -2.25
CA VAL A 287 -5.89 11.81 -2.66
C VAL A 287 -4.68 10.90 -2.74
N ALA A 288 -4.46 10.03 -1.75
CA ALA A 288 -3.36 9.07 -1.77
C ALA A 288 -3.46 8.08 -2.94
N LEU A 289 -4.67 7.56 -3.23
CA LEU A 289 -4.91 6.69 -4.37
C LEU A 289 -4.60 7.39 -5.69
N ILE A 290 -5.11 8.60 -5.89
CA ILE A 290 -4.91 9.38 -7.12
C ILE A 290 -3.42 9.72 -7.30
N ALA A 291 -2.77 10.20 -6.23
CA ALA A 291 -1.35 10.56 -6.26
C ALA A 291 -0.45 9.37 -6.63
N LEU A 292 -0.79 8.16 -6.19
CA LEU A 292 -0.01 6.94 -6.44
C LEU A 292 -0.50 6.13 -7.65
N ALA A 293 -1.66 6.46 -8.22
CA ALA A 293 -2.20 5.79 -9.40
C ALA A 293 -1.33 6.04 -10.64
N VAL A 294 -0.73 7.23 -10.78
CA VAL A 294 0.07 7.60 -11.95
C VAL A 294 1.54 7.22 -11.78
N PRO A 295 2.14 6.42 -12.69
CA PRO A 295 3.58 6.17 -12.69
C PRO A 295 4.37 7.47 -12.80
N GLY A 296 5.37 7.68 -11.93
CA GLY A 296 6.28 8.81 -12.08
C GLY A 296 7.14 8.70 -13.36
N PRO A 297 7.77 9.81 -13.79
CA PRO A 297 8.52 9.87 -15.03
C PRO A 297 9.57 8.77 -15.11
N VAL A 298 9.61 8.09 -16.26
CA VAL A 298 10.61 7.07 -16.56
C VAL A 298 11.94 7.79 -16.74
N PRO A 299 13.01 7.43 -15.99
CA PRO A 299 14.33 7.98 -16.25
C PRO A 299 14.72 7.70 -17.71
N ALA A 300 15.23 8.70 -18.41
CA ALA A 300 15.70 8.53 -19.78
C ALA A 300 16.76 7.40 -19.82
N PRO A 301 16.75 6.53 -20.84
CA PRO A 301 17.85 5.60 -21.07
C PRO A 301 19.13 6.41 -21.23
N GLY A 302 20.05 6.25 -20.31
CA GLY A 302 21.35 6.92 -20.34
C GLY A 302 22.32 6.14 -19.47
N PRO A 303 23.63 6.18 -19.79
CA PRO A 303 24.64 5.63 -18.91
C PRO A 303 24.45 6.24 -17.52
N ASP A 304 24.38 5.38 -16.49
CA ASP A 304 24.33 5.83 -15.10
C ASP A 304 25.52 6.79 -14.91
N PRO A 305 25.31 8.06 -14.48
CA PRO A 305 26.41 8.99 -14.28
C PRO A 305 27.45 8.50 -13.26
N TRP A 306 27.07 7.48 -12.47
CA TRP A 306 27.84 6.85 -11.42
C TRP A 306 28.32 5.43 -11.76
N ALA A 307 27.95 4.90 -12.93
CA ALA A 307 28.49 3.65 -13.47
C ALA A 307 29.71 3.88 -14.37
N GLY A 308 30.29 5.08 -14.33
CA GLY A 308 31.63 5.37 -14.84
C GLY A 308 32.70 5.02 -13.81
N GLY A 309 32.85 3.73 -13.48
CA GLY A 309 34.14 3.27 -12.98
C GLY A 309 35.19 3.43 -14.10
N PRO A 310 36.46 3.76 -13.79
CA PRO A 310 37.50 3.93 -14.80
C PRO A 310 37.86 2.57 -15.43
N GLY A 311 37.03 2.09 -16.33
CA GLY A 311 37.39 1.06 -17.30
C GLY A 311 38.15 1.71 -18.45
N PRO A 312 39.21 1.09 -18.99
CA PRO A 312 39.90 1.62 -20.16
C PRO A 312 38.89 1.80 -21.29
N ALA A 313 38.74 3.04 -21.77
CA ALA A 313 37.96 3.32 -22.97
C ALA A 313 38.54 2.49 -24.13
N PRO A 314 37.70 1.84 -24.97
CA PRO A 314 38.18 1.28 -26.23
C PRO A 314 38.80 2.42 -27.04
N PHE A 315 40.11 2.31 -27.28
CA PHE A 315 40.87 3.25 -28.09
C PHE A 315 40.30 3.20 -29.52
N THR A 316 39.38 4.11 -29.82
CA THR A 316 38.93 4.37 -31.18
C THR A 316 39.78 5.52 -31.72
N PRO A 317 40.49 5.33 -32.86
CA PRO A 317 41.28 6.40 -33.45
C PRO A 317 40.38 7.60 -33.81
N PRO A 318 40.76 8.83 -33.44
CA PRO A 318 39.96 10.00 -33.80
C PRO A 318 40.00 10.23 -35.31
N TYR A 319 38.82 10.23 -35.94
CA TYR A 319 38.64 10.78 -37.27
C TYR A 319 38.94 12.30 -37.22
N PRO A 320 39.80 12.83 -38.10
CA PRO A 320 40.05 14.27 -38.16
C PRO A 320 38.86 14.94 -38.85
N GLY A 321 38.14 15.83 -38.14
CA GLY A 321 37.22 16.75 -38.83
C GLY A 321 36.03 17.33 -38.09
N GLN A 322 35.75 17.02 -36.82
CA GLN A 322 34.60 17.63 -36.14
C GLN A 322 34.91 18.03 -34.69
N GLN A 323 35.36 19.26 -34.51
CA GLN A 323 35.29 19.95 -33.22
C GLN A 323 33.97 20.75 -33.14
N PRO A 324 33.10 20.52 -32.15
CA PRO A 324 31.96 21.39 -31.86
C PRO A 324 32.43 22.73 -31.26
N PRO A 325 31.77 23.87 -31.55
CA PRO A 325 32.17 25.17 -30.99
C PRO A 325 31.85 25.25 -29.50
N GLY A 326 32.88 25.17 -28.65
CA GLY A 326 32.76 25.36 -27.21
C GLY A 326 33.01 26.81 -26.79
N TYR A 327 32.00 27.45 -26.20
CA TYR A 327 32.16 28.68 -25.40
C TYR A 327 32.85 28.32 -24.07
N GLY A 328 34.06 28.84 -23.84
CA GLY A 328 34.80 28.67 -22.59
C GLY A 328 35.46 29.99 -22.15
N TYR A 329 35.21 30.39 -20.90
CA TYR A 329 35.84 31.52 -20.22
C TYR A 329 37.38 31.35 -20.11
N PRO A 330 38.18 32.43 -20.13
CA PRO A 330 39.63 32.32 -20.10
C PRO A 330 40.14 32.00 -18.69
N GLN A 331 40.74 30.82 -18.54
CA GLN A 331 41.53 30.45 -17.38
C GLN A 331 42.95 30.98 -17.57
N GLY A 332 43.34 31.94 -16.74
CA GLY A 332 44.70 32.49 -16.72
C GLY A 332 45.72 31.42 -16.33
N GLY A 333 46.84 31.41 -17.03
CA GLY A 333 47.99 30.56 -16.74
C GLY A 333 49.13 30.87 -17.70
N GLY A 334 50.14 31.59 -17.21
CA GLY A 334 51.29 32.01 -18.00
C GLY A 334 52.14 30.84 -18.49
N GLY A 335 52.79 31.04 -19.63
CA GLY A 335 53.77 30.11 -20.18
C GLY A 335 54.37 30.65 -21.45
N PHE A 336 55.64 31.04 -21.39
CA PHE A 336 56.46 31.47 -22.52
C PHE A 336 56.53 30.38 -23.59
N GLY A 337 56.00 30.66 -24.78
CA GLY A 337 56.17 29.85 -25.99
C GLY A 337 56.75 30.70 -27.12
N PRO A 338 57.59 30.13 -28.02
CA PRO A 338 58.30 30.88 -29.06
C PRO A 338 57.33 31.50 -30.08
N PRO A 339 57.70 32.63 -30.72
CA PRO A 339 56.80 33.35 -31.61
C PRO A 339 56.45 32.50 -32.85
N PRO A 340 55.20 32.58 -33.35
CA PRO A 340 54.80 31.90 -34.56
C PRO A 340 55.53 32.46 -35.80
N PRO A 341 55.85 31.61 -36.80
CA PRO A 341 56.53 32.04 -38.02
C PRO A 341 55.66 32.96 -38.89
N PRO A 342 56.26 33.86 -39.71
CA PRO A 342 55.51 34.81 -40.50
C PRO A 342 54.68 34.13 -41.60
N SER A 343 53.47 34.62 -41.78
CA SER A 343 52.52 34.25 -42.83
C SER A 343 53.07 34.50 -44.23
N GLN A 344 53.01 33.49 -45.09
CA GLN A 344 53.28 33.63 -46.53
C GLN A 344 52.13 34.39 -47.21
N PRO A 345 52.41 35.32 -48.14
CA PRO A 345 51.38 35.98 -48.94
C PRO A 345 50.79 35.03 -50.00
N PRO A 346 49.53 35.25 -50.43
CA PRO A 346 48.82 34.35 -51.34
C PRO A 346 49.43 34.38 -52.76
N PRO A 347 49.57 33.22 -53.43
CA PRO A 347 49.87 33.18 -54.87
C PRO A 347 48.70 33.77 -55.66
N GLY A 348 48.97 34.86 -56.38
CA GLY A 348 48.01 35.52 -57.26
C GLY A 348 47.95 34.94 -58.67
N TRP A 349 47.08 35.58 -59.48
CA TRP A 349 46.80 35.40 -60.91
C TRP A 349 45.82 34.29 -61.27
#